data_AF-A0A2V7W2I1-F1
#
_entry.id   AF-A0A2V7W2I1-F1
#
_cell.length_a   1.000
_cell.length_b   1.000
_cell.length_c   1.000
_cell.angle_alpha   90.00
_cell.angle_beta   90.00
_cell.angle_gamma   90.00
#
_symmetry.space_group_name_H-M   'P 1'
#
loop_
_entity.id
_entity.type
_entity.pdbx_description
1 polymer ?
#
loop_
_entity_poly.entity_id
_entity_poly.type
_entity_poly.pdbx_seq_one_letter_code
_entity_poly.pdbx_strand_id
1 'polypeptide(L)'
;MGIIVRYITGGPRAVFDPKWKSGCIRSAGWLVGILLVIFVIIILLQAAFTPWGRSLTGAPTLTGRWYGETARPPGQAKPIYVKIEGLIWGADEGGCLRNCDVQGIVRVCIAPSVIQNYTFYGDVSNRSGRNFRIDMRKVEDRAYGWKIYELKGAWLGGDTLRLAGEWITDPPRRDIRIVTDSAGNTVMDPAPEPERRAPVTFALRRGRERDFLAACKDLKPGD
;
A
#
# COMPACT_ATOMS: atom_id res chain seq x y z
N MET A 1 79.76 -9.64 19.46
CA MET A 1 79.60 -8.19 19.68
C MET A 1 79.23 -7.58 18.33
N GLY A 2 78.07 -6.93 18.20
CA GLY A 2 77.70 -6.17 16.99
C GLY A 2 76.39 -6.56 16.30
N ILE A 3 75.25 -6.39 16.98
CA ILE A 3 73.92 -6.26 16.39
C ILE A 3 73.82 -4.84 15.78
N ILE A 4 73.63 -4.69 14.46
CA ILE A 4 73.00 -3.48 13.88
C ILE A 4 72.14 -3.85 12.65
N VAL A 5 70.85 -4.01 12.89
CA VAL A 5 69.73 -3.36 12.18
C VAL A 5 69.88 -3.14 10.66
N ARG A 6 69.20 -3.97 9.87
CA ARG A 6 68.62 -3.56 8.57
C ARG A 6 67.10 -3.72 8.61
N TYR A 7 66.49 -2.94 9.50
CA TYR A 7 65.09 -2.58 9.41
C TYR A 7 65.02 -1.18 8.77
N ILE A 8 64.06 -0.98 7.87
CA ILE A 8 63.59 0.32 7.35
C ILE A 8 64.46 0.96 6.24
N THR A 9 64.33 0.45 5.02
CA THR A 9 64.42 1.29 3.80
C THR A 9 63.34 0.88 2.78
N GLY A 10 62.09 0.80 3.25
CA GLY A 10 60.91 0.83 2.37
C GLY A 10 60.23 2.17 2.53
N GLY A 11 60.71 3.20 1.82
CA GLY A 11 60.14 4.55 1.89
C GLY A 11 58.68 4.61 1.41
N PRO A 12 57.96 5.72 1.68
CA PRO A 12 56.53 5.90 1.37
C PRO A 12 56.18 5.96 -0.14
N ARG A 13 57.08 5.53 -1.02
CA ARG A 13 56.92 5.57 -2.48
C ARG A 13 56.21 4.34 -3.07
N ALA A 14 55.88 3.34 -2.27
CA ALA A 14 55.09 2.18 -2.72
C ALA A 14 53.57 2.41 -2.75
N VAL A 15 53.08 3.59 -2.33
CA VAL A 15 51.64 3.90 -2.25
C VAL A 15 51.06 4.43 -3.58
N PHE A 16 51.90 4.77 -4.56
CA PHE A 16 51.46 5.35 -5.83
C PHE A 16 52.00 4.60 -7.05
N ASP A 17 51.93 3.27 -7.04
CA ASP A 17 52.18 2.48 -8.24
C ASP A 17 50.89 2.45 -9.11
N PRO A 18 50.83 3.11 -10.29
CA PRO A 18 49.61 3.22 -11.11
C PRO A 18 49.14 1.87 -11.68
N LYS A 19 50.02 0.86 -11.67
CA LYS A 19 49.71 -0.51 -12.08
C LYS A 19 48.81 -1.25 -11.09
N TRP A 20 48.82 -0.86 -9.81
CA TRP A 20 47.97 -1.48 -8.78
C TRP A 20 46.54 -0.94 -8.82
N LYS A 21 46.36 0.35 -9.18
CA LYS A 21 45.04 0.98 -9.35
C LYS A 21 44.28 0.44 -10.57
N SER A 22 44.97 0.16 -11.67
CA SER A 22 44.33 -0.32 -12.92
C SER A 22 43.80 -1.76 -12.83
N GLY A 23 44.44 -2.64 -12.05
CA GLY A 23 43.94 -3.99 -11.78
C GLY A 23 42.67 -4.00 -10.93
N CYS A 24 42.63 -3.22 -9.85
CA CYS A 24 41.46 -3.07 -8.99
C CYS A 24 40.28 -2.39 -9.69
N ILE A 25 40.53 -1.44 -10.59
CA ILE A 25 39.45 -0.77 -11.35
C ILE A 25 38.84 -1.73 -12.39
N ARG A 26 39.64 -2.59 -13.04
CA ARG A 26 39.13 -3.59 -13.98
C ARG A 26 38.35 -4.70 -13.28
N SER A 27 38.79 -5.15 -12.11
CA SER A 27 38.05 -6.14 -11.31
C SER A 27 36.78 -5.56 -10.69
N ALA A 28 36.82 -4.32 -10.19
CA ALA A 28 35.63 -3.61 -9.71
C ALA A 28 34.63 -3.35 -10.85
N GLY A 29 35.10 -2.96 -12.03
CA GLY A 29 34.26 -2.79 -13.22
C GLY A 29 33.56 -4.08 -13.65
N TRP A 30 34.25 -5.23 -13.57
CA TRP A 30 33.66 -6.54 -13.85
C TRP A 30 32.59 -6.93 -12.81
N LEU A 31 32.85 -6.71 -11.52
CA LEU A 31 31.88 -6.93 -10.45
C LEU A 31 30.62 -6.05 -10.63
N VAL A 32 30.81 -4.76 -10.92
CA VAL A 32 29.70 -3.84 -11.22
C VAL A 32 28.92 -4.32 -12.46
N GLY A 33 29.63 -4.75 -13.50
CA GLY A 33 29.01 -5.33 -14.70
C GLY A 33 28.14 -6.55 -14.39
N ILE A 34 28.63 -7.49 -13.57
CA ILE A 34 27.85 -8.66 -13.14
C ILE A 34 26.63 -8.25 -12.32
N LEU A 35 26.80 -7.33 -11.36
CA LEU A 35 25.69 -6.86 -10.55
C LEU A 35 24.59 -6.21 -11.39
N LEU A 36 24.98 -5.43 -12.41
CA LEU A 36 24.02 -4.86 -13.37
C LEU A 36 23.30 -5.95 -14.17
N VAL A 37 24.01 -6.97 -14.65
CA VAL A 37 23.40 -8.09 -15.39
C VAL A 37 22.41 -8.86 -14.49
N ILE A 38 22.80 -9.17 -13.25
CA ILE A 38 21.92 -9.83 -12.28
C ILE A 38 20.69 -8.97 -12.02
N PHE A 39 20.87 -7.66 -11.82
CA PHE A 39 19.76 -6.72 -11.60
C PHE A 39 18.77 -6.71 -12.77
N VAL A 40 19.27 -6.68 -14.02
CA VAL A 40 18.42 -6.75 -15.22
C VAL A 40 17.69 -8.10 -15.29
N ILE A 41 18.36 -9.22 -15.03
CA ILE A 41 17.74 -10.55 -15.01
C ILE A 41 16.61 -10.60 -13.96
N ILE A 42 16.82 -10.04 -12.77
CA ILE A 42 15.79 -9.96 -11.72
C ILE A 42 14.58 -9.17 -12.22
N ILE A 43 14.79 -8.02 -12.88
CA ILE A 43 13.69 -7.22 -13.44
C ILE A 43 12.91 -8.01 -14.50
N LEU A 44 13.60 -8.73 -15.38
CA LEU A 44 12.97 -9.53 -16.44
C LEU A 44 12.17 -10.70 -15.86
N LEU A 45 12.74 -11.42 -14.88
CA LEU A 45 12.04 -12.49 -14.18
C LEU A 45 10.79 -11.95 -13.48
N GLN A 46 10.88 -10.80 -12.80
CA GLN A 46 9.72 -10.16 -12.19
C GLN A 46 8.64 -9.85 -13.20
N ALA A 47 8.96 -9.15 -14.29
CA ALA A 47 7.95 -8.84 -15.30
C ALA A 47 7.35 -10.09 -15.95
N ALA A 48 8.11 -11.18 -16.05
CA ALA A 48 7.59 -12.47 -16.49
C ALA A 48 6.62 -13.05 -15.45
N PHE A 49 6.98 -13.15 -14.18
CA PHE A 49 6.17 -13.82 -13.14
C PHE A 49 5.05 -12.96 -12.56
N THR A 50 5.19 -11.63 -12.54
CA THR A 50 4.23 -10.64 -12.04
C THR A 50 3.99 -9.52 -13.06
N PRO A 51 3.42 -9.84 -14.25
CA PRO A 51 3.14 -8.85 -15.29
C PRO A 51 2.13 -7.78 -14.86
N TRP A 52 1.30 -8.08 -13.85
CA TRP A 52 0.42 -7.11 -13.21
C TRP A 52 1.17 -6.05 -12.39
N GLY A 53 2.39 -6.34 -11.93
CA GLY A 53 3.19 -5.46 -11.08
C GLY A 53 4.07 -4.52 -11.89
N ARG A 54 4.69 -5.04 -12.97
CA ARG A 54 5.61 -4.31 -13.84
C ARG A 54 5.42 -4.75 -15.29
N SER A 55 5.38 -3.77 -16.19
CA SER A 55 5.30 -3.99 -17.63
C SER A 55 6.63 -3.63 -18.31
N LEU A 56 7.14 -4.52 -19.17
CA LEU A 56 8.32 -4.27 -20.01
C LEU A 56 7.95 -3.58 -21.34
N THR A 57 6.69 -3.72 -21.77
CA THR A 57 6.21 -3.22 -23.06
C THR A 57 5.49 -1.88 -22.94
N GLY A 58 5.42 -1.31 -21.74
CA GLY A 58 4.62 -0.12 -21.45
C GLY A 58 3.11 -0.39 -21.33
N ALA A 59 2.67 -1.64 -21.45
CA ALA A 59 1.29 -2.03 -21.20
C ALA A 59 0.82 -1.64 -19.78
N PRO A 60 -0.47 -1.32 -19.59
CA PRO A 60 -1.02 -0.97 -18.29
C PRO A 60 -0.87 -2.10 -17.27
N THR A 61 -0.53 -1.74 -16.03
CA THR A 61 -0.37 -2.67 -14.90
C THR A 61 -1.53 -2.53 -13.89
N LEU A 62 -1.59 -3.37 -12.87
CA LEU A 62 -2.46 -3.17 -11.71
C LEU A 62 -1.91 -2.06 -10.79
N THR A 63 -0.59 -2.00 -10.65
CA THR A 63 0.11 -1.01 -9.82
C THR A 63 -0.11 0.42 -10.35
N GLY A 64 -0.02 1.41 -9.46
CA GLY A 64 -0.17 2.82 -9.78
C GLY A 64 -1.36 3.47 -9.08
N ARG A 65 -1.87 4.54 -9.69
CA ARG A 65 -2.86 5.43 -9.07
C ARG A 65 -4.22 5.26 -9.74
N TRP A 66 -5.23 5.14 -8.91
CA TRP A 66 -6.61 4.87 -9.29
C TRP A 66 -7.52 5.88 -8.61
N TYR A 67 -8.52 6.33 -9.35
CA TYR A 67 -9.51 7.29 -8.91
C TYR A 67 -10.88 6.90 -9.44
N GLY A 68 -11.92 7.09 -8.63
CA GLY A 68 -13.29 6.92 -9.04
C GLY A 68 -14.25 7.17 -7.91
N GLU A 69 -15.44 6.60 -8.02
CA GLU A 69 -16.54 6.85 -7.10
C GLU A 69 -17.26 5.55 -6.75
N THR A 70 -18.01 5.56 -5.65
CA THR A 70 -18.94 4.48 -5.31
C THR A 70 -20.01 4.35 -6.39
N ALA A 71 -20.23 3.13 -6.85
CA ALA A 71 -21.32 2.75 -7.74
C ALA A 71 -22.55 2.23 -6.97
N ARG A 72 -22.36 1.78 -5.72
CA ARG A 72 -23.43 1.37 -4.80
C ARG A 72 -23.07 1.72 -3.35
N PRO A 73 -24.06 2.06 -2.50
CA PRO A 73 -25.48 2.23 -2.80
C PRO A 73 -25.77 3.44 -3.73
N PRO A 74 -26.79 3.37 -4.61
CA PRO A 74 -27.13 4.47 -5.52
C PRO A 74 -27.54 5.73 -4.73
N GLY A 75 -27.11 6.90 -5.21
CA GLY A 75 -27.38 8.20 -4.57
C GLY A 75 -26.32 8.65 -3.55
N GLN A 76 -25.39 7.78 -3.17
CA GLN A 76 -24.27 8.12 -2.28
C GLN A 76 -22.93 7.96 -3.00
N ALA A 77 -22.75 8.70 -4.09
CA ALA A 77 -21.47 8.76 -4.82
C ALA A 77 -20.41 9.40 -3.91
N LYS A 78 -19.38 8.64 -3.54
CA LYS A 78 -18.28 9.05 -2.68
C LYS A 78 -16.97 8.88 -3.45
N PRO A 79 -16.22 9.97 -3.69
CA PRO A 79 -14.91 9.90 -4.30
C PRO A 79 -13.95 9.01 -3.51
N ILE A 80 -13.20 8.20 -4.23
CA ILE A 80 -12.18 7.31 -3.69
C ILE A 80 -10.90 7.42 -4.52
N TYR A 81 -9.77 7.41 -3.82
CA TYR A 81 -8.44 7.34 -4.40
C TYR A 81 -7.71 6.12 -3.85
N VAL A 82 -7.06 5.38 -4.74
CA VAL A 82 -6.29 4.19 -4.38
C VAL A 82 -4.92 4.26 -5.04
N LYS A 83 -3.87 4.07 -4.25
CA LYS A 83 -2.51 3.90 -4.75
C LYS A 83 -2.08 2.47 -4.43
N ILE A 84 -1.80 1.68 -5.46
CA ILE A 84 -1.37 0.29 -5.35
C ILE A 84 0.10 0.19 -5.74
N GLU A 85 0.90 -0.40 -4.87
CA GLU A 85 2.31 -0.68 -5.06
C GLU A 85 2.53 -2.20 -4.98
N GLY A 86 3.39 -2.73 -5.83
CA GLY A 86 3.78 -4.14 -5.76
C GLY A 86 4.88 -4.32 -4.71
N LEU A 87 4.73 -5.31 -3.85
CA LEU A 87 5.76 -5.74 -2.92
C LEU A 87 6.76 -6.63 -3.65
N ILE A 88 8.02 -6.22 -3.62
CA ILE A 88 9.13 -6.92 -4.27
C ILE A 88 10.06 -7.35 -3.16
N TRP A 89 9.73 -8.47 -2.50
CA TRP A 89 10.54 -9.11 -1.47
C TRP A 89 10.78 -8.24 -0.22
N GLY A 90 9.97 -8.45 0.82
CA GLY A 90 10.21 -7.88 2.14
C GLY A 90 9.51 -8.69 3.21
N ALA A 91 10.22 -8.99 4.31
CA ALA A 91 9.55 -9.19 5.60
C ALA A 91 9.06 -7.82 6.02
N ASP A 92 7.76 -7.66 6.25
CA ASP A 92 7.23 -6.37 6.62
C ASP A 92 7.21 -6.23 8.14
N GLU A 93 7.80 -5.15 8.64
CA GLU A 93 7.59 -4.66 10.01
C GLU A 93 6.15 -4.15 10.21
N GLY A 94 5.26 -4.34 9.23
CA GLY A 94 3.95 -3.72 9.07
C GLY A 94 2.73 -4.62 9.31
N GLY A 95 2.92 -5.91 9.58
CA GLY A 95 1.84 -6.82 10.00
C GLY A 95 1.24 -7.73 8.92
N CYS A 96 1.87 -7.90 7.77
CA CYS A 96 1.52 -8.94 6.81
C CYS A 96 1.96 -10.31 7.35
N LEU A 97 0.99 -11.12 7.77
CA LEU A 97 1.26 -12.41 8.40
C LEU A 97 1.76 -13.50 7.45
N ARG A 98 1.82 -13.28 6.12
CA ARG A 98 2.50 -14.11 5.10
C ARG A 98 2.28 -13.54 3.68
N ASN A 99 3.35 -13.36 2.89
CA ASN A 99 3.35 -13.22 1.42
C ASN A 99 2.33 -12.24 0.78
N CYS A 100 2.27 -10.99 1.23
CA CYS A 100 1.49 -9.97 0.54
C CYS A 100 2.15 -9.58 -0.80
N ASP A 101 1.35 -9.58 -1.87
CA ASP A 101 1.79 -9.19 -3.22
C ASP A 101 1.73 -7.67 -3.44
N VAL A 102 0.78 -7.01 -2.79
CA VAL A 102 0.53 -5.57 -2.96
C VAL A 102 0.35 -4.87 -1.62
N GLN A 103 0.67 -3.57 -1.63
CA GLN A 103 0.40 -2.67 -0.52
C GLN A 103 -0.01 -1.30 -1.05
N GLY A 104 -0.50 -0.45 -0.15
CA GLY A 104 -0.60 0.97 -0.46
C GLY A 104 -1.59 1.70 0.42
N ILE A 105 -2.23 2.70 -0.18
CA ILE A 105 -3.17 3.57 0.52
C ILE A 105 -4.49 3.67 -0.21
N VAL A 106 -5.56 3.78 0.57
CA VAL A 106 -6.91 4.12 0.12
C VAL A 106 -7.34 5.38 0.85
N ARG A 107 -7.91 6.32 0.12
CA ARG A 107 -8.52 7.52 0.67
C ARG A 107 -9.94 7.62 0.18
N VAL A 108 -10.87 7.80 1.11
CA VAL A 108 -12.31 7.92 0.82
C VAL A 108 -12.78 9.27 1.32
N CYS A 109 -13.50 10.00 0.48
CA CYS A 109 -14.13 11.25 0.87
C CYS A 109 -15.51 10.94 1.45
N ILE A 110 -15.69 11.12 2.77
CA ILE A 110 -16.94 10.76 3.46
C ILE A 110 -17.93 11.92 3.51
N ALA A 111 -17.41 13.15 3.57
CA ALA A 111 -18.15 14.41 3.54
C ALA A 111 -17.28 15.48 2.84
N PRO A 112 -17.83 16.66 2.50
CA PRO A 112 -17.08 17.68 1.76
C PRO A 112 -15.78 18.04 2.49
N SER A 113 -14.63 17.83 1.83
CA SER A 113 -13.29 18.01 2.41
C SER A 113 -12.93 17.12 3.62
N VAL A 114 -13.76 16.13 3.97
CA VAL A 114 -13.48 15.17 5.04
C VAL A 114 -12.98 13.87 4.43
N ILE A 115 -11.68 13.62 4.58
CA ILE A 115 -10.97 12.48 3.97
C ILE A 115 -10.64 11.46 5.04
N GLN A 116 -11.02 10.22 4.81
CA GLN A 116 -10.63 9.09 5.63
C GLN A 116 -9.50 8.31 4.97
N ASN A 117 -8.41 8.09 5.72
CA ASN A 117 -7.20 7.44 5.25
C ASN A 117 -7.10 6.00 5.75
N TYR A 118 -6.75 5.11 4.84
CA TYR A 118 -6.48 3.71 5.10
C TYR A 118 -5.15 3.32 4.44
N THR A 119 -4.40 2.47 5.11
CA THR A 119 -3.37 1.65 4.48
C THR A 119 -3.98 0.28 4.15
N PHE A 120 -3.38 -0.46 3.23
CA PHE A 120 -3.78 -1.83 2.99
C PHE A 120 -2.60 -2.69 2.60
N TYR A 121 -2.77 -3.99 2.83
CA TYR A 121 -1.97 -5.05 2.25
C TYR A 121 -2.90 -5.98 1.47
N GLY A 122 -2.37 -6.73 0.52
CA GLY A 122 -3.22 -7.63 -0.25
C GLY A 122 -2.49 -8.66 -1.06
N ASP A 123 -3.28 -9.62 -1.53
CA ASP A 123 -2.84 -10.80 -2.25
C ASP A 123 -3.45 -10.80 -3.64
N VAL A 124 -2.64 -11.13 -4.64
CA VAL A 124 -3.05 -11.19 -6.03
C VAL A 124 -3.29 -12.65 -6.40
N SER A 125 -4.54 -13.00 -6.73
CA SER A 125 -4.94 -14.41 -6.82
C SER A 125 -4.33 -15.16 -8.01
N ASN A 126 -3.80 -14.45 -9.02
CA ASN A 126 -3.21 -15.10 -10.20
C ASN A 126 -2.13 -14.25 -10.87
N ARG A 127 -1.33 -14.89 -11.74
CA ARG A 127 -0.27 -14.25 -12.53
C ARG A 127 -0.76 -13.08 -13.40
N SER A 128 -2.04 -13.04 -13.77
CA SER A 128 -2.60 -11.94 -14.57
C SER A 128 -2.98 -10.71 -13.73
N GLY A 129 -3.06 -10.83 -12.41
CA GLY A 129 -3.53 -9.79 -11.51
C GLY A 129 -4.98 -9.36 -11.69
N ARG A 130 -5.80 -10.17 -12.37
CA ARG A 130 -7.20 -9.83 -12.65
C ARG A 130 -8.06 -9.80 -11.40
N ASN A 131 -7.75 -10.62 -10.40
CA ASN A 131 -8.44 -10.66 -9.12
C ASN A 131 -7.42 -10.52 -8.00
N PHE A 132 -7.77 -9.75 -6.98
CA PHE A 132 -6.94 -9.56 -5.81
C PHE A 132 -7.82 -9.22 -4.60
N ARG A 133 -7.27 -9.34 -3.40
CA ARG A 133 -7.95 -9.01 -2.15
C ARG A 133 -7.07 -8.05 -1.38
N ILE A 134 -7.65 -6.98 -0.85
CA ILE A 134 -6.93 -6.03 0.01
C ILE A 134 -7.58 -5.97 1.39
N ASP A 135 -6.76 -6.17 2.40
CA ASP A 135 -7.08 -6.03 3.80
C ASP A 135 -6.69 -4.61 4.24
N MET A 136 -7.69 -3.82 4.59
CA MET A 136 -7.58 -2.41 4.89
C MET A 136 -7.40 -2.18 6.39
N ARG A 137 -6.46 -1.31 6.74
CA ARG A 137 -6.25 -0.81 8.09
C ARG A 137 -6.44 0.69 8.11
N LYS A 138 -7.32 1.16 8.97
CA LYS A 138 -7.52 2.60 9.17
C LYS A 138 -6.27 3.19 9.84
N VAL A 139 -5.77 4.32 9.32
CA VAL A 139 -4.54 4.94 9.85
C VAL A 139 -4.78 5.59 11.20
N GLU A 140 -6.00 6.09 11.45
CA GLU A 140 -6.39 6.69 12.72
C GLU A 140 -7.39 5.79 13.46
N ASP A 141 -6.95 5.20 14.57
CA ASP A 141 -7.69 4.23 15.38
C ASP A 141 -8.95 4.81 16.07
N ARG A 142 -9.12 6.14 16.07
CA ARG A 142 -10.10 6.83 16.94
C ARG A 142 -11.22 7.58 16.24
N ALA A 143 -11.24 7.67 14.91
CA ALA A 143 -12.35 8.32 14.24
C ALA A 143 -13.57 7.38 14.23
N TYR A 144 -14.62 7.76 14.95
CA TYR A 144 -15.94 7.11 14.88
C TYR A 144 -16.49 7.15 13.43
N GLY A 145 -17.35 6.19 13.09
CA GLY A 145 -18.02 6.15 11.78
C GLY A 145 -17.62 4.97 10.91
N TRP A 146 -17.18 5.24 9.67
CA TRP A 146 -17.13 4.23 8.61
C TRP A 146 -15.87 3.37 8.66
N LYS A 147 -16.04 2.07 8.44
CA LYS A 147 -14.97 1.08 8.37
C LYS A 147 -15.15 0.20 7.15
N ILE A 148 -14.03 -0.08 6.50
CA ILE A 148 -13.91 -1.05 5.42
C ILE A 148 -12.72 -1.91 5.83
N TYR A 149 -12.95 -3.20 6.04
CA TYR A 149 -11.88 -4.13 6.45
C TYR A 149 -11.29 -4.89 5.28
N GLU A 150 -12.12 -5.28 4.32
CA GLU A 150 -11.69 -6.07 3.17
C GLU A 150 -12.35 -5.51 1.91
N LEU A 151 -11.57 -5.37 0.83
CA LEU A 151 -12.09 -5.16 -0.52
C LEU A 151 -11.58 -6.24 -1.46
N LYS A 152 -12.50 -6.80 -2.23
CA LYS A 152 -12.22 -7.70 -3.36
C LYS A 152 -12.07 -6.85 -4.61
N GLY A 153 -10.90 -6.93 -5.23
CA GLY A 153 -10.54 -6.21 -6.43
C GLY A 153 -10.65 -7.06 -7.68
N ALA A 154 -11.16 -6.45 -8.75
CA ALA A 154 -11.18 -6.99 -10.09
C ALA A 154 -10.57 -5.98 -11.07
N TRP A 155 -9.37 -6.27 -11.55
CA TRP A 155 -8.71 -5.51 -12.62
C TRP A 155 -9.07 -6.12 -13.97
N LEU A 156 -9.77 -5.34 -14.80
CA LEU A 156 -10.29 -5.82 -16.08
C LEU A 156 -9.23 -5.75 -17.20
N GLY A 157 -7.99 -5.40 -16.86
CA GLY A 157 -6.96 -5.01 -17.80
C GLY A 157 -7.09 -3.53 -18.19
N GLY A 158 -5.98 -2.95 -18.63
CA GLY A 158 -5.96 -1.54 -19.01
C GLY A 158 -6.17 -0.62 -17.80
N ASP A 159 -7.04 0.37 -18.00
CA ASP A 159 -7.23 1.48 -17.06
C ASP A 159 -8.53 1.40 -16.27
N THR A 160 -9.09 0.19 -16.11
CA THR A 160 -10.33 -0.04 -15.35
C THR A 160 -10.12 -1.00 -14.19
N LEU A 161 -10.54 -0.58 -13.00
CA LEU A 161 -10.47 -1.34 -11.77
C LEU A 161 -11.83 -1.29 -11.07
N ARG A 162 -12.26 -2.42 -10.49
CA ARG A 162 -13.44 -2.49 -9.63
C ARG A 162 -13.03 -2.98 -8.25
N LEU A 163 -13.55 -2.36 -7.21
CA LEU A 163 -13.43 -2.83 -5.84
C LEU A 163 -14.82 -3.09 -5.28
N ALA A 164 -14.99 -4.14 -4.50
CA ALA A 164 -16.24 -4.47 -3.84
C ALA A 164 -15.98 -4.96 -2.42
N GLY A 165 -16.85 -4.61 -1.48
CA GLY A 165 -16.78 -5.11 -0.13
C GLY A 165 -17.97 -4.64 0.69
N GLU A 166 -17.78 -4.60 2.00
CA GLU A 166 -18.81 -4.18 2.94
C GLU A 166 -18.37 -2.91 3.66
N TRP A 167 -19.26 -1.93 3.64
CA TRP A 167 -19.19 -0.74 4.44
C TRP A 167 -19.82 -1.05 5.79
N ILE A 168 -19.04 -0.91 6.85
CA ILE A 168 -19.47 -1.05 8.23
C ILE A 168 -19.56 0.34 8.86
N THR A 169 -20.68 0.66 9.47
CA THR A 169 -20.85 1.89 10.24
C THR A 169 -20.98 1.52 11.71
N ASP A 170 -19.99 1.95 12.49
CA ASP A 170 -20.07 1.85 13.94
C ASP A 170 -21.07 2.88 14.45
N PRO A 171 -22.06 2.48 15.28
CA PRO A 171 -22.84 3.46 16.00
C PRO A 171 -21.94 4.25 16.95
N PRO A 172 -22.28 5.51 17.26
CA PRO A 172 -21.56 6.25 18.29
C PRO A 172 -21.57 5.43 19.58
N ARG A 173 -20.39 5.23 20.21
CA ARG A 173 -20.30 4.62 21.53
C ARG A 173 -21.15 5.46 22.47
N ARG A 174 -22.31 4.95 22.86
CA ARG A 174 -22.95 5.40 24.09
C ARG A 174 -22.19 4.74 25.21
N ASP A 175 -21.57 5.53 26.07
CA ASP A 175 -21.01 5.02 27.31
C ASP A 175 -22.13 4.27 28.03
N ILE A 176 -21.91 3.00 28.36
CA ILE A 176 -22.89 2.19 29.09
C ILE A 176 -23.18 2.93 30.39
N ARG A 177 -24.35 3.59 30.46
CA ARG A 177 -24.81 4.22 31.69
C ARG A 177 -25.52 3.18 32.52
N ILE A 178 -25.13 3.11 33.77
CA ILE A 178 -25.93 2.46 34.80
C ILE A 178 -26.93 3.50 35.26
N VAL A 179 -28.22 3.28 34.98
CA VAL A 179 -29.31 4.18 35.37
C VAL A 179 -30.14 3.48 36.43
N THR A 180 -30.47 4.17 37.51
CA THR A 180 -31.42 3.65 38.50
C THR A 180 -32.84 4.01 38.05
N ASP A 181 -33.74 3.03 37.94
CA ASP A 181 -35.14 3.29 37.63
C ASP A 181 -35.88 3.94 38.81
N SER A 182 -37.13 4.37 38.56
CA SER A 182 -37.99 4.97 39.59
C SER A 182 -38.39 4.02 40.72
N ALA A 183 -38.09 2.72 40.59
CA ALA A 183 -38.31 1.69 41.61
C ALA A 183 -37.03 1.35 42.37
N GLY A 184 -35.90 2.01 42.08
CA GLY A 184 -34.61 1.79 42.75
C GLY A 184 -33.79 0.64 42.15
N ASN A 185 -34.21 0.05 41.03
CA ASN A 185 -33.45 -1.02 40.38
C ASN A 185 -32.36 -0.44 39.49
N THR A 186 -31.22 -1.11 39.48
CA THR A 186 -30.09 -0.81 38.60
C THR A 186 -30.40 -1.34 37.20
N VAL A 187 -30.64 -0.45 36.24
CA VAL A 187 -30.91 -0.79 34.84
C VAL A 187 -29.71 -0.36 34.00
N MET A 188 -29.18 -1.28 33.18
CA MET A 188 -28.22 -0.90 32.13
C MET A 188 -28.97 -0.19 31.00
N ASP A 189 -28.52 1.02 30.65
CA ASP A 189 -28.87 1.71 29.39
C ASP A 189 -28.63 0.73 28.21
N PRO A 190 -29.48 0.72 27.16
CA PRO A 190 -29.64 -0.44 26.30
C PRO A 190 -28.34 -0.81 25.58
N ALA A 191 -28.24 -2.10 25.23
CA ALA A 191 -27.13 -2.67 24.50
C ALA A 191 -26.75 -1.80 23.29
N PRO A 192 -25.44 -1.65 22.99
CA PRO A 192 -25.00 -0.86 21.85
C PRO A 192 -25.70 -1.33 20.58
N GLU A 193 -26.19 -0.38 19.78
CA GLU A 193 -26.86 -0.65 18.51
C GLU A 193 -25.96 -1.54 17.63
N PRO A 194 -26.50 -2.54 16.92
CA PRO A 194 -25.67 -3.42 16.10
C PRO A 194 -24.99 -2.64 14.97
N GLU A 195 -23.78 -3.06 14.60
CA GLU A 195 -23.06 -2.53 13.43
C GLU A 195 -23.94 -2.63 12.18
N ARG A 196 -24.08 -1.52 11.44
CA ARG A 196 -24.76 -1.54 10.15
C ARG A 196 -23.78 -1.89 9.04
N ARG A 197 -24.11 -2.91 8.25
CA ARG A 197 -23.32 -3.37 7.10
C ARG A 197 -24.08 -3.12 5.81
N ALA A 198 -23.42 -2.50 4.83
CA ALA A 198 -23.98 -2.26 3.51
C ALA A 198 -22.97 -2.67 2.42
N PRO A 199 -23.39 -3.37 1.36
CA PRO A 199 -22.49 -3.66 0.26
C PRO A 199 -22.09 -2.37 -0.46
N VAL A 200 -20.80 -2.19 -0.69
CA VAL A 200 -20.24 -1.06 -1.42
C VAL A 200 -19.45 -1.56 -2.62
N THR A 201 -19.60 -0.86 -3.74
CA THR A 201 -18.79 -1.11 -4.93
C THR A 201 -18.21 0.20 -5.43
N PHE A 202 -16.97 0.15 -5.91
CA PHE A 202 -16.26 1.29 -6.47
C PHE A 202 -15.85 0.96 -7.90
N ALA A 203 -16.12 1.90 -8.81
CA ALA A 203 -15.64 1.84 -10.17
C ALA A 203 -14.50 2.86 -10.30
N LEU A 204 -13.30 2.36 -10.57
CA LEU A 204 -12.06 3.12 -10.59
C LEU A 204 -11.46 3.13 -11.99
N ARG A 205 -10.85 4.26 -12.33
CA ARG A 205 -10.02 4.45 -13.51
C ARG A 205 -8.64 4.98 -13.14
N ARG A 206 -7.71 5.03 -14.08
CA ARG A 206 -6.46 5.77 -13.85
C ARG A 206 -6.75 7.23 -13.55
N GLY A 207 -6.09 7.75 -12.52
CA GLY A 207 -6.27 9.14 -12.10
C GLY A 207 -5.25 9.56 -11.05
N ARG A 208 -5.18 10.86 -10.80
CA ARG A 208 -4.25 11.45 -9.82
C ARG A 208 -5.01 11.83 -8.56
N GLU A 209 -4.26 11.93 -7.48
CA GLU A 209 -4.77 12.40 -6.19
C GLU A 209 -5.44 13.78 -6.27
N ARG A 210 -4.94 14.68 -7.13
CA ARG A 210 -5.57 15.99 -7.35
C ARG A 210 -7.01 15.90 -7.87
N ASP A 211 -7.32 14.88 -8.68
CA ASP A 211 -8.64 14.68 -9.26
C ASP A 211 -9.62 14.25 -8.14
N PHE A 212 -9.15 13.42 -7.22
CA PHE A 212 -9.86 13.08 -5.98
C PHE A 212 -10.09 14.27 -5.06
N LEU A 213 -9.06 15.09 -4.82
CA LEU A 213 -9.18 16.25 -3.94
C LEU A 213 -10.20 17.27 -4.48
N ALA A 214 -10.21 17.49 -5.79
CA ALA A 214 -11.21 18.33 -6.44
C ALA A 214 -12.63 17.76 -6.25
N ALA A 215 -12.84 16.49 -6.56
CA ALA A 215 -14.15 15.84 -6.39
C ALA A 215 -14.61 15.79 -4.93
N CYS A 216 -13.68 15.65 -3.98
CA CYS A 216 -14.00 15.67 -2.56
C CYS A 216 -14.44 17.05 -2.06
N LYS A 217 -13.94 18.13 -2.69
CA LYS A 217 -14.37 19.50 -2.40
C LYS A 217 -15.76 19.77 -2.97
N ASP A 218 -16.04 19.24 -4.16
CA ASP A 218 -17.31 19.43 -4.87
C ASP A 218 -18.40 18.43 -4.44
N LEU A 219 -18.08 17.55 -3.49
CA LEU A 219 -19.03 16.60 -2.92
C LEU A 219 -20.19 17.38 -2.30
N LYS A 220 -21.41 17.10 -2.74
CA LYS A 220 -22.59 17.66 -2.07
C LYS A 220 -22.75 16.98 -0.71
N PRO A 221 -23.09 17.73 0.36
CA PRO A 221 -23.57 17.11 1.59
C PRO A 221 -24.68 16.14 1.20
N GLY A 222 -24.55 14.87 1.63
CA GLY A 222 -25.67 13.94 1.48
C GLY A 222 -26.75 14.35 2.45
N ASP A 223 -27.99 14.44 1.97
CA ASP A 223 -29.20 14.57 2.79
C ASP A 223 -29.33 13.43 3.81
#